data_AF-A0A2I6QP24-F1
#
_entry.id   AF-A0A2I6QP24-F1
#
_cell.length_a   1.000
_cell.length_b   1.000
_cell.length_c   1.000
_cell.angle_alpha   90.00
_cell.angle_beta   90.00
_cell.angle_gamma   90.00
#
_symmetry.space_group_name_H-M   'P 1'
#
loop_
_entity.id
_entity.type
_entity.pdbx_description
1 polymer ?
#
loop_
_entity_poly.entity_id
_entity_poly.type
_entity_poly.pdbx_seq_one_letter_code
_entity_poly.pdbx_strand_id
1 'polypeptide(L)'
;EPHFDFARRPNAYKAGNRIATMLFYMSDVPAGGATVFPIVGARLLPKKGTAAFWYNLFPSGDGDYDTRHAACPVLAGSKWVANIWI
;
A
#
# COMPACT_ATOMS: atom_id res chain seq x y z
N GLU A 1 1.77 11.25 -2.51
CA GLU A 1 0.34 11.40 -2.83
C GLU A 1 -0.44 10.09 -2.70
N PRO A 2 -1.66 10.13 -2.13
CA PRO A 2 -2.54 8.96 -2.03
C PRO A 2 -2.98 8.39 -3.38
N HIS A 3 -2.81 7.09 -3.56
CA HIS A 3 -3.05 6.37 -4.81
C HIS A 3 -3.66 4.97 -4.57
N PHE A 4 -3.94 4.27 -5.66
CA PHE A 4 -4.39 2.88 -5.69
C PHE A 4 -3.33 2.02 -6.34
N ASP A 5 -3.22 0.77 -5.90
CA ASP A 5 -2.34 -0.20 -6.56
C ASP A 5 -2.99 -0.85 -7.79
N PHE A 6 -4.32 -0.96 -7.82
CA PHE A 6 -5.05 -1.44 -8.99
C PHE A 6 -5.12 -0.39 -10.10
N ALA A 7 -5.20 -0.86 -11.35
CA ALA A 7 -5.50 -0.02 -12.48
C ALA A 7 -6.97 0.36 -12.54
N ARG A 8 -7.23 1.66 -12.78
CA ARG A 8 -8.59 2.19 -12.99
C ARG A 8 -9.11 2.06 -14.42
N ARG A 9 -8.24 1.70 -15.37
CA ARG A 9 -8.61 1.53 -16.79
C ARG A 9 -8.65 0.05 -17.13
N PRO A 10 -9.65 -0.41 -17.91
CA PRO A 10 -9.65 -1.78 -18.40
C PRO A 10 -8.40 -2.05 -19.25
N ASN A 11 -7.86 -3.26 -19.14
CA ASN A 11 -6.67 -3.74 -19.88
C ASN A 11 -5.40 -2.89 -19.71
N ALA A 12 -5.27 -2.14 -18.60
CA ALA A 12 -4.06 -1.37 -18.31
C ALA A 12 -2.80 -2.23 -18.15
N TYR A 13 -2.98 -3.51 -17.80
CA TYR A 13 -1.91 -4.49 -17.68
C TYR A 13 -2.21 -5.70 -18.58
N LYS A 14 -1.19 -6.19 -19.29
CA LYS A 14 -1.32 -7.36 -20.18
C LYS A 14 -1.67 -8.65 -19.43
N ALA A 15 -1.30 -8.75 -18.15
CA ALA A 15 -1.46 -9.95 -17.33
C ALA A 15 -2.69 -9.92 -16.39
N GLY A 16 -3.55 -8.91 -16.51
CA GLY A 16 -4.65 -8.69 -15.55
C GLY A 16 -4.32 -7.66 -14.47
N ASN A 17 -5.33 -7.28 -13.69
CA ASN A 17 -5.19 -6.27 -12.65
C ASN A 17 -4.59 -6.85 -11.37
N ARG A 18 -4.01 -6.00 -10.53
CA ARG A 18 -3.38 -6.41 -9.26
C ARG A 18 -4.48 -6.67 -8.25
N ILE A 19 -4.59 -7.90 -7.77
CA ILE A 19 -5.63 -8.37 -6.84
C ILE A 19 -5.31 -8.00 -5.39
N ALA A 20 -4.03 -7.90 -5.03
CA ALA A 20 -3.60 -7.63 -3.67
C ALA A 20 -2.21 -7.02 -3.61
N THR A 21 -1.88 -6.45 -2.46
CA THR A 21 -0.56 -5.90 -2.17
C THR A 21 -0.05 -6.45 -0.84
N MET A 22 1.23 -6.82 -0.83
CA MET A 22 1.96 -7.15 0.38
C MET A 22 3.19 -6.24 0.50
N LEU A 23 3.20 -5.42 1.55
CA LEU A 23 4.24 -4.44 1.82
C LEU A 23 5.02 -4.81 3.07
N PHE A 24 6.29 -5.16 2.91
CA PHE A 24 7.20 -5.47 4.02
C PHE A 24 7.94 -4.22 4.48
N TYR A 25 8.01 -4.02 5.78
CA TYR A 25 8.85 -2.98 6.39
C TYR A 25 10.23 -3.55 6.73
N MET A 26 11.27 -3.03 6.07
CA MET A 26 12.65 -3.53 6.21
C MET A 26 13.51 -2.69 7.15
N SER A 27 12.98 -1.58 7.65
CA SER A 27 13.64 -0.70 8.61
C SER A 27 12.66 -0.18 9.66
N ASP A 28 13.17 0.06 10.87
CA ASP A 28 12.48 0.89 11.85
C ASP A 28 12.66 2.37 11.46
N VAL A 29 11.61 3.17 11.62
CA VAL A 29 11.65 4.60 11.29
C VAL A 29 11.41 5.40 12.57
N PRO A 30 12.39 6.19 13.03
CA PRO A 30 12.26 6.98 14.26
C PRO A 30 11.10 7.97 14.28
N ALA A 31 10.81 8.64 13.15
CA ALA A 31 9.68 9.56 13.03
C ALA A 31 9.14 9.66 11.59
N GLY A 32 7.82 9.76 11.46
CA GLY A 32 7.14 9.83 10.16
C GLY A 32 7.00 8.46 9.48
N GLY A 33 6.96 8.44 8.14
CA GLY A 33 7.07 7.21 7.35
C GLY A 33 5.88 6.25 7.42
N ALA A 34 4.77 6.63 8.05
CA ALA A 34 3.60 5.77 8.14
C ALA A 34 3.00 5.44 6.77
N THR A 35 2.44 4.25 6.62
CA THR A 35 1.53 3.95 5.50
C THR A 35 0.11 4.26 5.98
N VAL A 36 -0.60 5.13 5.27
CA VAL A 36 -1.93 5.61 5.66
C VAL A 36 -2.97 5.22 4.63
N PHE A 37 -4.17 4.90 5.10
CA PHE A 37 -5.38 4.64 4.31
C PHE A 37 -6.43 5.69 4.66
N PRO A 38 -6.47 6.84 3.94
CA PRO A 38 -7.29 7.98 4.36
C PRO A 38 -8.79 7.71 4.39
N ILE A 39 -9.28 6.80 3.54
CA ILE A 39 -10.72 6.48 3.46
C ILE A 39 -11.15 5.65 4.69
N VAL A 40 -10.39 4.61 5.03
CA VAL A 40 -10.64 3.75 6.20
C VAL A 40 -10.22 4.42 7.51
N GLY A 41 -9.37 5.45 7.46
CA GLY A 41 -8.83 6.11 8.65
C GLY A 41 -7.73 5.31 9.36
N ALA A 42 -7.12 4.34 8.67
CA ALA A 42 -6.06 3.51 9.24
C ALA A 42 -4.66 4.08 9.01
N ARG A 43 -3.76 3.86 9.97
CA ARG A 43 -2.34 4.25 9.91
C ARG A 43 -1.47 3.12 10.42
N LEU A 44 -0.53 2.68 9.58
CA LEU A 44 0.44 1.65 9.89
C LEU A 44 1.82 2.29 10.09
N LEU A 45 2.40 2.11 11.28
CA LEU A 45 3.75 2.58 11.56
C LEU A 45 4.76 1.53 11.08
N PRO A 46 5.82 1.93 10.35
CA PRO A 46 6.84 1.02 9.89
C PRO A 46 7.63 0.45 11.07
N LYS A 47 7.63 -0.88 11.18
CA LYS A 47 8.44 -1.64 12.14
C LYS A 47 9.17 -2.74 11.41
N LYS A 48 10.48 -2.81 11.57
CA LYS A 48 11.32 -3.78 10.84
C LYS A 48 10.81 -5.21 11.07
N GLY A 49 10.69 -5.97 9.99
CA GLY A 49 10.26 -7.37 10.01
C GLY A 49 8.73 -7.57 10.03
N THR A 50 7.95 -6.50 10.02
CA THR A 50 6.48 -6.57 9.89
C THR A 50 6.05 -6.38 8.44
N ALA A 51 4.81 -6.78 8.13
CA ALA A 51 4.21 -6.57 6.83
C ALA A 51 2.78 -6.04 6.95
N ALA A 52 2.35 -5.30 5.94
CA ALA A 52 0.97 -4.93 5.71
C ALA A 52 0.45 -5.69 4.48
N PHE A 53 -0.80 -6.12 4.55
CA PHE A 53 -1.46 -6.83 3.47
C PHE A 53 -2.88 -6.29 3.28
N TRP A 54 -3.28 -6.11 2.03
CA TRP A 54 -4.67 -5.78 1.67
C TRP A 54 -5.00 -6.28 0.27
N TYR A 55 -6.28 -6.53 0.03
CA TYR A 55 -6.83 -6.77 -1.31
C TYR A 55 -7.08 -5.44 -2.00
N ASN A 56 -6.70 -5.34 -3.27
CA ASN A 56 -6.91 -4.15 -4.09
C ASN A 56 -8.24 -4.18 -4.85
N LEU A 57 -8.81 -5.38 -5.04
CA LEU A 57 -10.04 -5.62 -5.78
C LEU A 57 -11.03 -6.40 -4.91
N PHE A 58 -12.32 -6.17 -5.15
CA PHE A 58 -13.39 -7.04 -4.69
C PHE A 58 -13.39 -8.37 -5.47
N PRO A 59 -14.09 -9.41 -4.99
CA PRO A 59 -14.25 -10.67 -5.74
C PRO A 59 -14.87 -10.50 -7.13
N SER A 60 -15.61 -9.41 -7.38
CA SER A 60 -16.14 -9.05 -8.71
C SER A 60 -15.05 -8.63 -9.71
N GLY A 61 -13.84 -8.32 -9.23
CA GLY A 61 -12.75 -7.72 -10.00
C GLY A 61 -12.77 -6.19 -10.00
N ASP A 62 -13.77 -5.57 -9.39
CA ASP A 62 -13.84 -4.11 -9.25
C ASP A 62 -12.80 -3.61 -8.25
N GLY A 63 -12.22 -2.44 -8.53
CA GLY A 63 -11.26 -1.80 -7.63
C GLY A 63 -11.90 -1.40 -6.31
N ASP A 64 -11.24 -1.75 -5.20
CA ASP A 64 -11.66 -1.34 -3.87
C ASP A 64 -11.12 0.06 -3.54
N TYR A 65 -12.00 1.06 -3.56
CA TYR A 65 -11.64 2.46 -3.35
C TYR A 65 -11.26 2.78 -1.89
N ASP A 66 -11.58 1.91 -0.93
CA ASP A 66 -11.19 2.08 0.47
C ASP A 66 -9.68 1.85 0.66
N THR A 67 -9.05 1.16 -0.29
CA THR A 67 -7.61 0.85 -0.30
C THR A 67 -6.72 2.01 -0.73
N ARG A 68 -7.29 3.20 -0.97
CA ARG A 68 -6.49 4.39 -1.32
C ARG A 68 -5.48 4.64 -0.22
N HIS A 69 -4.20 4.65 -0.56
CA HIS A 69 -3.14 4.72 0.44
C HIS A 69 -1.97 5.60 0.02
N ALA A 70 -1.18 6.01 1.00
CA ALA A 70 0.02 6.81 0.80
C ALA A 70 1.10 6.45 1.82
N ALA A 71 2.35 6.78 1.50
CA ALA A 71 3.40 6.91 2.50
C ALA A 71 3.44 8.36 3.00
N CYS A 72 3.35 8.56 4.31
CA CYS A 72 3.67 9.83 4.94
C CYS A 72 5.17 10.15 4.78
N PRO A 73 5.56 11.44 4.75
CA PRO A 73 6.95 11.84 4.79
C PRO A 73 7.71 11.20 5.96
N VAL A 74 8.95 10.78 5.70
CA VAL A 74 9.89 10.40 6.76
C VAL A 74 10.42 11.69 7.37
N LEU A 75 10.28 11.84 8.69
CA LEU A 75 10.73 13.03 9.41
C LEU A 75 12.11 12.83 10.04
N ALA A 76 12.48 11.59 10.35
CA ALA A 76 13.82 11.23 10.82
C ALA A 76 14.18 9.79 10.42
N GLY A 77 15.43 9.56 10.05
CA GLY A 77 15.95 8.27 9.58
C GLY A 77 15.58 7.97 8.13
N SER A 78 15.46 6.68 7.80
CA SER A 78 15.15 6.20 6.44
C SER A 78 14.11 5.08 6.48
N LYS A 79 13.19 5.06 5.52
CA LYS A 79 12.19 4.00 5.34
C LYS A 79 12.58 3.11 4.16
N TRP A 80 12.80 1.84 4.44
CA TRP A 80 13.01 0.79 3.43
C TRP A 80 11.81 -0.15 3.42
N VAL A 81 11.26 -0.40 2.24
CA VAL A 81 10.14 -1.32 2.03
C VAL A 81 10.39 -2.23 0.84
N ALA A 82 9.85 -3.45 0.89
CA ALA A 82 9.71 -4.32 -0.28
C ALA A 82 8.22 -4.46 -0.57
N ASN A 83 7.83 -4.22 -1.82
CA ASN A 83 6.44 -4.27 -2.24
C ASN A 83 6.22 -5.42 -3.23
N ILE A 84 5.26 -6.28 -2.94
CA ILE A 84 4.82 -7.34 -3.85
C ILE A 84 3.40 -7.00 -4.28
N TRP A 85 3.23 -6.77 -5.58
CA TRP A 85 1.91 -6.74 -6.21
C TRP A 85 1.58 -8.14 -6.73
N ILE A 86 0.40 -8.61 -6.36
CA ILE A 86 -0.15 -9.90 -6.77
C ILE A 86 -1.20 -9.65 -7.83
#